data_AF-A0A258QMA8-F1
#
_entry.id   AF-A0A258QMA8-F1
#
_cell.length_a   1.000
_cell.length_b   1.000
_cell.length_c   1.000
_cell.angle_alpha   90.00
_cell.angle_beta   90.00
_cell.angle_gamma   90.00
#
_symmetry.space_group_name_H-M   'P 1'
#
loop_
_entity.id
_entity.type
_entity.pdbx_description
1 polymer ?
#
loop_
_entity_poly.entity_id
_entity_poly.type
_entity_poly.pdbx_seq_one_letter_code
_entity_poly.pdbx_strand_id
1 'polypeptide(L)'
;MAVRKTSPDQSELIHAGNPDVIAQYERSMAELEQIVARMEQGDTTLEQSIKDYERGTQLARQCEQALKAAEQRIDALNQPTEPDTTAPKSKPAMPPADAFFDV
;
A
#
# COMPACT_ATOMS: atom_id res chain seq x y z
N MET A 1 -4.69 -13.05 44.79
CA MET A 1 -3.68 -12.10 44.28
C MET A 1 -3.75 -12.13 42.76
N ALA A 2 -4.12 -11.00 42.14
CA ALA A 2 -4.39 -10.91 40.71
C ALA A 2 -3.09 -10.64 39.93
N VAL A 3 -2.65 -11.60 39.12
CA VAL A 3 -1.72 -11.32 38.03
C VAL A 3 -2.55 -10.73 36.90
N ARG A 4 -2.52 -9.40 36.78
CA ARG A 4 -3.01 -8.69 35.59
C ARG A 4 -2.12 -9.14 34.44
N LYS A 5 -2.58 -10.13 33.66
CA LYS A 5 -1.99 -10.45 32.37
C LYS A 5 -2.13 -9.18 31.52
N THR A 6 -1.00 -8.54 31.29
CA THR A 6 -0.85 -7.35 30.46
C THR A 6 -1.46 -7.64 29.09
N SER A 7 -2.47 -6.84 28.73
CA SER A 7 -3.05 -6.80 27.40
C SER A 7 -1.94 -6.76 26.34
N PRO A 8 -2.11 -7.41 25.18
CA PRO A 8 -1.23 -7.15 24.06
C PRO A 8 -1.26 -5.63 23.79
N ASP A 9 -0.06 -5.08 23.79
CA ASP A 9 0.30 -3.68 23.71
C ASP A 9 -0.34 -3.02 22.47
N GLN A 10 -0.87 -1.80 22.62
CA GLN A 10 -1.57 -1.05 21.57
C GLN A 10 -0.62 -0.57 20.43
N SER A 11 0.60 -1.10 20.37
CA SER A 11 1.69 -0.71 19.46
C SER A 11 1.66 -1.37 18.07
N GLU A 12 0.74 -2.30 17.79
CA GLU A 12 0.64 -2.94 16.47
C GLU A 12 -0.26 -2.21 15.46
N LEU A 13 -0.91 -1.09 15.81
CA LEU A 13 -2.02 -0.57 15.00
C LEU A 13 -1.73 0.60 14.06
N ILE A 14 -0.47 0.91 13.69
CA ILE A 14 -0.23 2.10 12.85
C ILE A 14 0.89 1.94 11.81
N HIS A 15 0.54 1.34 10.65
CA HIS A 15 1.49 0.91 9.61
C HIS A 15 1.94 1.97 8.56
N ALA A 16 1.24 3.10 8.34
CA ALA A 16 1.67 4.19 7.40
C ALA A 16 2.58 5.30 7.94
N GLY A 17 3.03 5.16 9.17
CA GLY A 17 3.87 6.14 9.85
C GLY A 17 4.76 5.43 10.85
N ASN A 18 4.93 4.12 10.64
CA ASN A 18 5.97 3.37 11.28
C ASN A 18 7.27 3.84 10.61
N PRO A 19 8.24 4.39 11.37
CA PRO A 19 9.52 4.84 10.80
C PRO A 19 10.21 3.75 9.98
N ASP A 20 9.93 2.47 10.26
CA ASP A 20 10.46 1.35 9.50
C ASP A 20 9.95 1.29 8.04
N VAL A 21 8.66 1.54 7.80
CA VAL A 21 8.07 1.53 6.45
C VAL A 21 8.58 2.69 5.60
N ILE A 22 8.72 3.87 6.21
CA ILE A 22 9.29 5.06 5.56
C ILE A 22 10.77 4.79 5.22
N ALA A 23 11.54 4.29 6.18
CA ALA A 23 12.95 3.95 5.96
C ALA A 23 13.12 2.82 4.92
N GLN A 24 12.17 1.88 4.82
CA GLN A 24 12.16 0.84 3.79
C GLN A 24 11.94 1.47 2.41
N TYR A 25 10.95 2.35 2.26
CA TYR A 25 10.66 3.05 1.02
C TYR A 25 11.86 3.88 0.54
N GLU A 26 12.43 4.71 1.42
CA GLU A 26 13.59 5.55 1.08
C GLU A 26 14.80 4.73 0.65
N ARG A 27 15.08 3.62 1.35
CA ARG A 27 16.16 2.69 0.97
C ARG A 27 15.89 2.04 -0.38
N SER A 28 14.68 1.54 -0.61
CA SER A 28 14.31 0.89 -1.86
C SER A 28 14.38 1.86 -3.05
N MET A 29 13.95 3.12 -2.85
CA MET A 29 14.06 4.18 -3.85
C MET A 29 15.51 4.53 -4.19
N ALA A 30 16.35 4.73 -3.17
CA ALA A 30 17.76 5.06 -3.38
C ALA A 30 18.51 3.95 -4.15
N GLU A 31 18.22 2.67 -3.85
CA GLU A 31 18.82 1.55 -4.57
C GLU A 31 18.31 1.47 -6.01
N LEU A 32 17.02 1.75 -6.23
CA LEU A 32 16.42 1.75 -7.57
C LEU A 32 17.04 2.84 -8.46
N GLU A 33 17.26 4.04 -7.92
CA GLU A 33 17.95 5.14 -8.62
C GLU A 33 19.37 4.74 -9.02
N GLN A 34 20.11 4.05 -8.14
CA GLN A 34 21.44 3.56 -8.47
C GLN A 34 21.43 2.51 -9.57
N ILE A 35 20.44 1.62 -9.57
CA ILE A 35 20.26 0.61 -10.62
C ILE A 35 19.97 1.29 -11.96
N VAL A 36 19.03 2.23 -11.99
CA VAL A 36 18.69 2.98 -13.21
C VAL A 36 19.92 3.72 -13.74
N ALA A 37 20.66 4.42 -12.87
CA ALA A 37 21.88 5.11 -13.26
C ALA A 37 22.94 4.17 -13.86
N ARG A 38 23.10 2.95 -13.33
CA ARG A 38 24.00 1.94 -13.91
C ARG A 38 23.50 1.45 -15.28
N MET A 39 22.20 1.21 -15.43
CA MET A 39 21.62 0.77 -16.69
C MET A 39 21.74 1.85 -17.78
N GLU A 40 21.62 3.12 -17.42
CA GLU A 40 21.78 4.27 -18.33
C GLU A 40 23.22 4.51 -18.77
N GLN A 41 24.22 4.14 -17.94
CA GLN A 41 25.63 4.24 -18.30
C GLN A 41 26.03 3.31 -19.45
N GLY A 42 25.30 2.22 -19.68
CA GLY A 42 25.48 1.35 -20.86
C GLY A 42 26.70 0.43 -20.86
N ASP A 43 27.60 0.54 -19.88
CA ASP A 43 28.84 -0.28 -19.77
C ASP A 43 28.64 -1.60 -18.98
N THR A 44 27.39 -2.09 -18.89
CA THR A 44 27.06 -3.32 -18.15
C THR A 44 27.04 -4.55 -19.07
N THR A 45 27.48 -5.70 -18.57
CA THR A 45 27.31 -6.98 -19.29
C THR A 45 25.83 -7.39 -19.33
N LEU A 46 25.43 -8.21 -20.31
CA LEU A 46 24.06 -8.72 -20.42
C LEU A 46 23.58 -9.41 -19.13
N GLU A 47 24.43 -10.21 -18.49
CA GLU A 47 24.10 -10.86 -17.23
C GLU A 47 23.85 -9.84 -16.12
N GLN A 48 24.65 -8.77 -16.07
CA GLN A 48 24.47 -7.70 -15.10
C GLN A 48 23.19 -6.91 -15.38
N SER A 49 22.86 -6.63 -16.65
CA SER A 49 21.61 -5.96 -17.03
C SER A 49 20.37 -6.76 -16.58
N ILE A 50 20.42 -8.09 -16.70
CA ILE A 50 19.33 -8.96 -16.25
C ILE A 50 19.18 -8.88 -14.72
N LYS A 51 20.29 -8.96 -13.97
CA LYS A 51 20.27 -8.85 -12.50
C LYS A 51 19.76 -7.48 -12.04
N ASP A 52 20.23 -6.41 -12.67
CA ASP A 52 19.80 -5.04 -12.38
C ASP A 52 18.30 -4.86 -12.67
N TYR A 53 17.79 -5.41 -13.78
CA TYR A 53 16.37 -5.41 -14.07
C TYR A 53 15.55 -6.17 -13.03
N GLU A 54 15.92 -7.41 -12.71
CA GLU A 54 15.22 -8.22 -11.70
C GLU A 54 15.17 -7.51 -10.35
N ARG A 55 16.32 -6.98 -9.91
CA ARG A 55 16.40 -6.23 -8.65
C ARG A 55 15.55 -4.95 -8.71
N GLY A 56 15.61 -4.20 -9.80
CA GLY A 56 14.81 -3.00 -10.01
C GLY A 56 13.31 -3.29 -9.93
N THR A 57 12.84 -4.37 -10.55
CA THR A 57 11.42 -4.77 -10.46
C THR A 57 11.01 -5.17 -9.05
N GLN A 58 11.89 -5.82 -8.29
CA GLN A 58 11.65 -6.16 -6.89
C GLN A 58 11.51 -4.90 -6.03
N LEU A 59 12.43 -3.93 -6.19
CA LEU A 59 12.41 -2.67 -5.46
C LEU A 59 11.17 -1.85 -5.79
N ALA A 60 10.79 -1.76 -7.06
CA ALA A 60 9.56 -1.07 -7.47
C ALA A 60 8.31 -1.64 -6.78
N ARG A 61 8.20 -2.96 -6.67
CA ARG A 61 7.10 -3.62 -5.94
C ARG A 61 7.12 -3.31 -4.44
N GLN A 62 8.30 -3.23 -3.83
CA GLN A 62 8.43 -2.85 -2.42
C GLN A 62 7.96 -1.41 -2.20
N CYS A 63 8.34 -0.49 -3.09
CA CYS A 63 7.87 0.89 -3.04
C CYS A 63 6.34 0.98 -3.15
N GLU A 64 5.74 0.26 -4.10
CA GLU A 64 4.29 0.19 -4.26
C GLU A 64 3.59 -0.33 -2.99
N GLN A 65 4.13 -1.40 -2.39
CA GLN A 65 3.59 -1.96 -1.14
C GLN A 65 3.67 -0.97 0.02
N ALA A 66 4.79 -0.24 0.16
CA ALA A 66 4.95 0.78 1.19
C ALA A 66 3.95 1.93 1.01
N LEU A 67 3.75 2.41 -0.22
CA LEU A 67 2.78 3.45 -0.54
C LEU A 67 1.34 2.98 -0.29
N LYS A 68 1.01 1.74 -0.65
CA LYS A 68 -0.31 1.16 -0.39
C LYS A 68 -0.60 1.02 1.10
N ALA A 69 0.39 0.55 1.88
CA ALA A 69 0.29 0.54 3.32
C ALA A 69 0.12 1.97 3.88
N ALA A 70 0.73 2.96 3.20
CA ALA A 70 0.61 4.34 3.59
C ALA A 70 -0.82 4.87 3.43
N GLU A 71 -1.39 4.68 2.24
CA GLU A 71 -2.75 5.05 1.87
C GLU A 71 -3.80 4.40 2.78
N GLN A 72 -3.69 3.09 3.02
CA GLN A 72 -4.64 2.36 3.87
C GLN A 72 -4.77 2.92 5.29
N ARG A 73 -3.70 3.47 5.87
CA ARG A 73 -3.79 4.12 7.18
C ARG A 73 -4.46 5.49 7.08
N ILE A 74 -4.18 6.26 6.04
CA ILE A 74 -4.84 7.55 5.83
C ILE A 74 -6.36 7.32 5.78
N ASP A 75 -6.79 6.31 5.03
CA ASP A 75 -8.19 5.91 4.97
C ASP A 75 -8.75 5.44 6.32
N ALA A 76 -7.99 4.64 7.08
CA ALA A 76 -8.40 4.21 8.42
C ALA A 76 -8.55 5.38 9.41
N LEU A 77 -7.71 6.42 9.30
CA LEU A 77 -7.77 7.62 10.14
C LEU A 77 -8.92 8.55 9.75
N ASN A 78 -9.30 8.56 8.47
CA ASN A 78 -10.36 9.41 7.94
C ASN A 78 -11.77 8.81 8.09
N GLN A 79 -11.88 7.53 8.48
CA GLN A 79 -13.18 6.93 8.77
C GLN A 79 -13.81 7.61 10.01
N PRO A 80 -14.97 8.27 9.87
CA PRO A 80 -15.66 8.84 11.02
C PRO A 80 -15.96 7.70 12.00
N THR A 81 -15.64 7.91 13.28
CA THR A 81 -16.13 7.05 14.35
C THR A 81 -17.64 7.31 14.47
N GLU A 82 -18.43 6.68 13.60
CA GLU A 82 -19.88 6.63 13.75
C GLU A 82 -20.16 5.86 15.05
N PRO A 83 -20.79 6.47 16.08
CA PRO A 83 -21.32 5.71 17.18
C PRO A 83 -22.44 4.82 16.63
N ASP A 84 -22.25 3.51 16.78
CA ASP A 84 -23.24 2.44 16.78
C ASP A 84 -24.67 2.90 16.43
N THR A 85 -25.07 2.80 15.17
CA THR A 85 -26.47 2.55 14.85
C THR A 85 -26.55 1.63 13.63
N THR A 86 -26.88 0.38 13.93
CA THR A 86 -27.25 -0.66 12.99
C THR A 86 -28.31 -0.18 12.00
N ALA A 87 -27.94 -0.06 10.72
CA ALA A 87 -28.90 -0.06 9.62
C ALA A 87 -28.33 -0.89 8.45
N PRO A 88 -28.93 -2.04 8.10
CA PRO A 88 -28.45 -2.84 6.98
C PRO A 88 -28.72 -2.07 5.68
N LYS A 89 -27.67 -1.80 4.91
CA LYS A 89 -27.77 -1.29 3.54
C LYS A 89 -28.47 -2.35 2.67
N SER A 90 -29.78 -2.24 2.52
CA SER A 90 -30.53 -2.96 1.49
C SER A 90 -30.17 -2.38 0.12
N LYS A 91 -29.82 -3.26 -0.81
CA LYS A 91 -29.45 -2.92 -2.19
C LYS A 91 -30.52 -2.04 -2.84
N PRO A 92 -30.16 -0.99 -3.61
CA PRO A 92 -31.13 -0.23 -4.37
C PRO A 92 -31.73 -1.13 -5.47
N ALA A 93 -33.05 -1.20 -5.52
CA ALA A 93 -33.78 -1.88 -6.59
C ALA A 93 -33.63 -1.08 -7.89
N MET A 94 -33.04 -1.70 -8.90
CA MET A 94 -32.96 -1.14 -10.25
C MET A 94 -34.36 -1.21 -10.90
N PRO A 95 -34.91 -0.12 -11.46
CA PRO A 95 -36.16 -0.17 -12.21
C PRO A 95 -35.96 -0.87 -13.58
N PRO A 96 -37.03 -1.43 -14.19
CA PRO A 96 -36.94 -2.24 -15.40
C PRO A 96 -36.47 -1.45 -16.62
N ALA A 97 -35.65 -2.11 -17.44
CA ALA A 97 -35.17 -1.63 -18.72
C ALA A 97 -36.30 -1.63 -19.74
N ASP A 98 -37.03 -0.52 -19.84
CA ASP A 98 -37.86 -0.16 -20.99
C ASP A 98 -38.12 1.35 -20.98
N ALA A 99 -37.19 2.13 -21.57
CA ALA A 99 -37.51 3.46 -22.06
C ALA A 99 -36.48 3.98 -23.10
N PHE A 100 -36.88 3.90 -24.37
CA PHE A 100 -36.75 4.97 -25.38
C PHE A 100 -35.37 5.65 -25.58
N PHE A 101 -34.65 5.25 -26.64
CA PHE A 101 -34.30 6.21 -27.70
C PHE A 101 -34.07 5.51 -29.04
N ASP A 102 -35.06 5.71 -29.90
CA ASP A 102 -35.02 5.62 -31.36
C ASP A 102 -34.33 6.92 -31.85
N VAL A 103 -33.10 6.85 -32.38
CA VAL A 103 -32.58 7.59 -33.56
C VAL A 103 -31.12 7.23 -33.85
#